data_AF-A0A954QDB8-F1
#
_entry.id   AF-A0A954QDB8-F1
#
_cell.length_a   1.000
_cell.length_b   1.000
_cell.length_c   1.000
_cell.angle_alpha   90.00
_cell.angle_beta   90.00
_cell.angle_gamma   90.00
#
_symmetry.space_group_name_H-M   'P 1'
#
loop_
_entity.id
_entity.type
_entity.pdbx_description
1 polymer ?
#
loop_
_entity_poly.entity_id
_entity_poly.type
_entity_poly.pdbx_seq_one_letter_code
_entity_poly.pdbx_strand_id
1 'polypeptide(L)'
;CVRFTREVSGTSELMVESRGAREEINVFDGFPLDNKLSGNVVDLCPVGALGDRDFLYKQRVWFMKKHNGVCTGCSTGCSITVEENQDTVYRLRPRENQAVNQWWMCDEGRYGYHHVHDDKRLVEPLQQANGKEEPLDWSAVGETLSSRLGSAGRLAGVISPHLTVEEAYLFAKLLRSYDPGAWLVLGHIPTAGQDEVFPTG
;
A
#
# COMPACT_ATOMS: atom_id res chain seq x y z
N CYS A 1 15.22 18.44 4.27
CA CYS A 1 15.76 17.10 4.61
C CYS A 1 16.31 17.06 6.04
N VAL A 2 17.42 17.74 6.38
CA VAL A 2 17.99 17.80 7.75
C VAL A 2 16.98 18.21 8.82
N ARG A 3 16.21 19.28 8.57
CA ARG A 3 15.15 19.70 9.50
C ARG A 3 14.04 18.65 9.65
N PHE A 4 13.68 17.97 8.58
CA PHE A 4 12.63 16.94 8.59
C PHE A 4 13.07 15.74 9.43
N THR A 5 14.31 15.26 9.26
CA THR A 5 14.80 14.12 10.03
C THR A 5 14.89 14.44 11.53
N ARG A 6 15.13 15.70 11.88
CA ARG A 6 15.15 16.17 13.28
C ARG A 6 13.78 16.44 13.88
N GLU A 7 12.92 17.15 13.14
CA GLU A 7 11.66 17.71 13.66
C GLU A 7 10.46 16.78 13.44
N VAL A 8 10.49 15.94 12.38
CA VAL A 8 9.34 15.11 11.97
C VAL A 8 9.61 13.63 12.21
N SER A 9 10.66 13.03 11.64
CA SER A 9 10.95 11.61 11.93
C SER A 9 11.60 11.41 13.30
N GLY A 10 12.23 12.45 13.85
CA GLY A 10 12.87 12.42 15.17
C GLY A 10 14.18 11.64 15.24
N THR A 11 14.69 11.17 14.10
CA THR A 11 15.84 10.26 13.98
C THR A 11 17.15 10.98 13.70
N SER A 12 17.11 12.20 13.16
CA SER A 12 18.26 13.10 12.96
C SER A 12 19.44 12.52 12.17
N GLU A 13 19.19 11.67 11.16
CA GLU A 13 20.27 11.01 10.40
C GLU A 13 21.01 11.95 9.45
N LEU A 14 20.32 12.95 8.92
CA LEU A 14 20.89 13.92 7.98
C LEU A 14 21.47 15.12 8.73
N MET A 15 22.65 15.56 8.31
CA MET A 15 23.34 16.73 8.83
C MET A 15 23.88 17.63 7.71
N VAL A 16 24.29 18.84 8.09
CA VAL A 16 25.10 19.72 7.26
C VAL A 16 26.55 19.60 7.72
N GLU A 17 27.41 19.06 6.87
CA GLU A 17 28.84 18.97 7.09
C GLU A 17 29.54 20.22 6.54
N SER A 18 30.69 20.58 7.11
CA SER A 18 31.51 21.72 6.69
C SER A 18 30.82 23.09 6.86
N ARG A 19 31.35 24.15 6.22
CA ARG A 19 30.85 25.53 6.34
C ARG A 19 31.07 26.34 5.06
N GLY A 20 30.14 27.26 4.75
CA GLY A 20 30.23 28.16 3.61
C GLY A 20 30.01 27.43 2.30
N ALA A 21 30.80 27.74 1.26
CA ALA A 21 30.65 27.13 -0.07
C ALA A 21 30.99 25.63 -0.13
N ARG A 22 31.50 25.04 0.96
CA ARG A 22 31.79 23.61 1.08
C ARG A 22 30.74 22.88 1.93
N GLU A 23 29.61 23.50 2.21
CA GLU A 23 28.52 22.84 2.93
C GLU A 23 27.96 21.69 2.12
N GLU A 24 27.89 20.52 2.75
CA GLU A 24 27.39 19.29 2.14
C GLU A 24 26.32 18.67 3.03
N ILE A 25 25.21 18.24 2.41
CA ILE A 25 24.22 17.44 3.11
C ILE A 25 24.71 16.00 3.13
N ASN A 26 24.97 15.47 4.32
CA ASN A 26 25.50 14.12 4.50
C ASN A 26 24.73 13.37 5.59
N VAL A 27 24.92 12.06 5.66
CA VAL A 27 24.49 11.22 6.79
C VAL A 27 25.60 11.18 7.83
N PHE A 28 25.26 10.92 9.10
CA PHE A 28 26.28 10.65 10.11
C PHE A 28 26.95 9.30 9.85
N ASP A 29 28.26 9.20 10.07
CA ASP A 29 29.01 7.96 9.84
C ASP A 29 28.44 6.79 10.64
N GLY A 30 28.07 5.72 9.94
CA GLY A 30 27.45 4.53 10.54
C GLY A 30 25.95 4.68 10.83
N PHE A 31 25.32 5.80 10.48
CA PHE A 31 23.91 6.05 10.69
C PHE A 31 23.22 6.40 9.37
N PRO A 32 22.91 5.40 8.52
CA PRO A 32 22.25 5.64 7.24
C PRO A 32 20.86 6.23 7.45
N LEU A 33 20.33 6.91 6.42
CA LEU A 33 18.94 7.32 6.39
C LEU A 33 18.04 6.09 6.26
N ASP A 34 17.68 5.51 7.41
CA ASP A 34 16.88 4.29 7.54
C ASP A 34 15.83 4.49 8.63
N ASN A 35 14.73 5.14 8.24
CA ASN A 35 13.56 5.33 9.09
C ASN A 35 12.30 5.17 8.25
N LYS A 36 11.16 4.91 8.91
CA LYS A 36 9.89 4.61 8.22
C LYS A 36 9.29 5.78 7.44
N LEU A 37 9.84 7.00 7.56
CA LEU A 37 9.39 8.19 6.86
C LEU A 37 10.46 8.74 5.90
N SER A 38 11.52 7.98 5.62
CA SER A 38 12.70 8.46 4.90
C SER A 38 12.37 8.89 3.47
N GLY A 39 11.43 8.23 2.81
CA GLY A 39 10.99 8.54 1.45
C GLY A 39 10.37 9.93 1.30
N ASN A 40 9.84 10.53 2.38
CA ASN A 40 9.32 11.90 2.35
C ASN A 40 10.41 12.95 2.11
N VAL A 41 11.67 12.60 2.38
CA VAL A 41 12.81 13.49 2.09
C VAL A 41 12.92 13.77 0.59
N VAL A 42 12.56 12.81 -0.27
CA VAL A 42 12.52 12.99 -1.72
C VAL A 42 11.47 14.01 -2.12
N ASP A 43 10.27 13.94 -1.53
CA ASP A 43 9.17 14.88 -1.81
C ASP A 43 9.51 16.31 -1.38
N LEU A 44 10.30 16.45 -0.31
CA LEU A 44 10.75 17.74 0.22
C LEU A 44 11.90 18.36 -0.55
N CYS A 45 12.65 17.58 -1.35
CA CYS A 45 13.86 18.08 -2.00
C CYS A 45 13.50 18.97 -3.21
N PRO A 46 13.79 20.28 -3.17
CA PRO A 46 13.35 21.20 -4.23
C PRO A 46 14.21 21.11 -5.51
N VAL A 47 15.38 20.46 -5.43
CA VAL A 47 16.42 20.48 -6.48
C VAL A 47 16.67 19.11 -7.12
N GLY A 48 16.03 18.05 -6.64
CA GLY A 48 16.25 16.69 -7.13
C GLY A 48 17.61 16.06 -6.75
N ALA A 49 18.31 16.63 -5.76
CA ALA A 49 19.53 16.03 -5.20
C ALA A 49 19.23 14.71 -4.47
N LEU A 50 18.05 14.61 -3.86
CA LEU A 50 17.53 13.41 -3.23
C LEU A 50 16.38 12.90 -4.09
N GLY A 51 16.65 11.81 -4.82
CA GLY A 51 15.70 11.17 -5.73
C GLY A 51 15.23 9.83 -5.18
N ASP A 52 14.01 9.46 -5.54
CA ASP A 52 13.48 8.12 -5.25
C ASP A 52 14.12 7.12 -6.21
N ARG A 53 14.92 6.20 -5.68
CA ARG A 53 15.60 5.16 -6.46
C ARG A 53 14.61 4.28 -7.22
N ASP A 54 13.42 4.03 -6.67
CA ASP A 54 12.45 3.22 -7.39
C ASP A 54 11.88 3.98 -8.60
N PHE A 55 11.65 5.28 -8.52
CA PHE A 55 11.12 6.04 -9.66
C PHE A 55 12.19 6.53 -10.65
N LEU A 56 13.44 6.64 -10.20
CA LEU A 56 14.52 7.27 -10.96
C LEU A 56 14.70 6.61 -12.33
N TYR A 57 14.67 7.43 -13.39
CA TYR A 57 14.80 7.02 -14.79
C TYR A 57 13.71 6.10 -15.36
N LYS A 58 12.68 5.72 -14.59
CA LYS A 58 11.56 4.91 -15.10
C LYS A 58 10.57 5.72 -15.94
N GLN A 59 10.25 6.95 -15.53
CA GLN A 59 9.28 7.79 -16.23
C GLN A 59 9.52 9.28 -15.99
N ARG A 60 8.97 10.14 -16.87
CA ARG A 60 8.97 11.60 -16.67
C ARG A 60 7.65 12.07 -16.12
N VAL A 61 7.72 13.04 -15.20
CA VAL A 61 6.57 13.53 -14.41
C VAL A 61 5.44 14.12 -15.26
N TRP A 62 5.71 14.64 -16.47
CA TRP A 62 4.69 15.22 -17.35
C TRP A 62 3.88 14.16 -18.13
N PHE A 63 4.34 12.91 -18.19
CA PHE A 63 3.55 11.81 -18.76
C PHE A 63 2.64 11.14 -17.73
N MET A 64 2.81 11.48 -16.44
CA MET A 64 2.08 10.84 -15.35
C MET A 64 0.65 11.37 -15.27
N LYS A 65 -0.32 10.45 -15.26
CA LYS A 65 -1.68 10.71 -14.79
C LYS A 65 -1.72 10.54 -13.28
N LYS A 66 -2.46 11.41 -12.60
CA LYS A 66 -2.55 11.47 -11.14
C LYS A 66 -3.96 11.19 -10.69
N HIS A 67 -4.12 10.21 -9.81
CA HIS A 67 -5.40 9.82 -9.25
C HIS A 67 -5.37 9.93 -7.73
N ASN A 68 -6.39 10.54 -7.14
CA ASN A 68 -6.51 10.60 -5.69
C ASN A 68 -6.94 9.23 -5.16
N GLY A 69 -6.26 8.74 -4.13
CA GLY A 69 -6.55 7.46 -3.50
C GLY A 69 -6.29 7.46 -1.99
N VAL A 70 -6.42 6.26 -1.41
CA VAL A 70 -6.16 5.97 0.00
C VAL A 70 -5.18 4.80 0.07
N CYS A 71 -4.18 4.89 0.94
CA CYS A 71 -3.22 3.82 1.15
C CYS A 71 -3.87 2.64 1.89
N THR A 72 -3.68 1.43 1.36
CA THR A 72 -4.21 0.17 1.93
C THR A 72 -3.17 -0.64 2.69
N GLY A 73 -1.97 -0.09 2.89
CA GLY A 73 -0.84 -0.80 3.52
C GLY A 73 -1.00 -0.98 5.03
N CYS A 74 -1.58 0.00 5.73
CA CYS A 74 -1.83 -0.06 7.17
C CYS A 74 -3.18 0.59 7.51
N SER A 75 -3.58 0.49 8.78
CA SER A 75 -4.84 1.03 9.30
C SER A 75 -4.92 2.56 9.32
N THR A 76 -3.80 3.28 9.14
CA THR A 76 -3.79 4.75 9.12
C THR A 76 -4.60 5.33 7.95
N GLY A 77 -4.66 4.64 6.81
CA GLY A 77 -5.45 5.09 5.67
C GLY A 77 -4.97 6.43 5.09
N CYS A 78 -3.65 6.61 4.95
CA CYS A 78 -3.07 7.86 4.45
C CYS A 78 -3.67 8.29 3.11
N SER A 79 -3.95 9.58 2.96
CA SER A 79 -4.35 10.15 1.67
C SER A 79 -3.17 10.17 0.71
N ILE A 80 -3.36 9.62 -0.49
CA ILE A 80 -2.30 9.48 -1.48
C ILE A 80 -2.71 9.96 -2.86
N THR A 81 -1.70 10.17 -3.70
CA THR A 81 -1.82 10.28 -5.15
C THR A 81 -1.17 9.04 -5.77
N VAL A 82 -1.93 8.30 -6.55
CA VAL A 82 -1.43 7.23 -7.41
C VAL A 82 -0.99 7.87 -8.73
N GLU A 83 0.30 7.76 -9.05
CA GLU A 83 0.81 8.25 -10.34
C GLU A 83 1.01 7.05 -11.29
N GLU A 84 0.26 7.05 -12.40
CA GLU A 84 0.33 6.02 -13.45
C GLU A 84 0.70 6.59 -14.82
N ASN A 85 1.18 5.74 -15.71
CA ASN A 85 1.20 6.01 -17.15
C ASN A 85 1.07 4.69 -17.92
N GLN A 86 0.25 4.67 -18.99
CA GLN A 86 0.02 3.48 -19.83
C GLN A 86 -0.24 2.20 -19.00
N ASP A 87 -1.26 2.26 -18.14
CA ASP A 87 -1.72 1.15 -17.28
C ASP A 87 -0.67 0.63 -16.29
N THR A 88 0.45 1.35 -16.14
CA THR A 88 1.51 1.04 -15.18
C THR A 88 1.55 2.09 -14.09
N VAL A 89 1.32 1.68 -12.84
CA VAL A 89 1.59 2.48 -11.64
C VAL A 89 3.10 2.59 -11.44
N TYR A 90 3.63 3.82 -11.41
CA TYR A 90 5.07 4.07 -11.26
C TYR A 90 5.49 4.51 -9.87
N ARG A 91 4.60 5.16 -9.11
CA ARG A 91 4.85 5.54 -7.71
C ARG A 91 3.58 5.98 -7.01
N LEU A 92 3.63 5.92 -5.68
CA LEU A 92 2.68 6.56 -4.79
C LEU A 92 3.32 7.78 -4.13
N ARG A 93 2.55 8.86 -3.99
CA ARG A 93 2.98 10.07 -3.28
C ARG A 93 1.96 10.45 -2.21
N PRO A 94 2.37 11.04 -1.08
CA PRO A 94 1.43 11.56 -0.11
C PRO A 94 0.59 12.68 -0.74
N ARG A 95 -0.68 12.74 -0.34
CA ARG A 95 -1.59 13.84 -0.64
C ARG A 95 -1.94 14.52 0.67
N GLU A 96 -2.02 15.84 0.64
CA GLU A 96 -2.31 16.62 1.84
C GLU A 96 -3.69 16.26 2.43
N ASN A 97 -3.69 15.93 3.72
CA ASN A 97 -4.88 15.74 4.53
C ASN A 97 -4.57 15.96 6.01
N GLN A 98 -4.90 17.15 6.52
CA GLN A 98 -4.65 17.57 7.91
C GLN A 98 -5.36 16.70 8.96
N ALA A 99 -6.40 15.95 8.58
CA ALA A 99 -7.14 15.08 9.51
C ALA A 99 -6.51 13.69 9.66
N VAL A 100 -5.58 13.29 8.79
CA VAL A 100 -5.01 11.94 8.78
C VAL A 100 -3.49 11.99 8.78
N ASN A 101 -2.88 12.30 7.64
CA ASN A 101 -1.44 12.15 7.42
C ASN A 101 -0.71 13.49 7.22
N GLN A 102 -1.41 14.61 7.37
CA GLN A 102 -0.93 15.96 7.08
C GLN A 102 -0.30 16.03 5.68
N TRP A 103 1.02 15.93 5.56
CA TRP A 103 1.76 15.90 4.28
C TRP A 103 2.55 14.59 4.06
N TRP A 104 2.53 13.66 5.01
CA TRP A 104 3.48 12.55 5.11
C TRP A 104 2.88 11.21 4.72
N MET A 105 3.75 10.25 4.44
CA MET A 105 3.39 8.85 4.20
C MET A 105 4.54 7.95 4.65
N CYS A 106 4.24 6.79 5.24
CA CYS A 106 5.25 5.78 5.56
C CYS A 106 5.83 5.11 4.31
N ASP A 107 7.06 4.65 4.42
CA ASP A 107 7.80 4.02 3.33
C ASP A 107 7.17 2.68 2.93
N GLU A 108 6.61 1.92 3.88
CA GLU A 108 5.83 0.70 3.59
C GLU A 108 4.66 1.00 2.64
N GLY A 109 3.91 2.06 2.92
CA GLY A 109 2.80 2.48 2.06
C GLY A 109 3.26 3.07 0.73
N ARG A 110 4.38 3.80 0.73
CA ARG A 110 4.97 4.44 -0.46
C ARG A 110 5.46 3.40 -1.48
N TYR A 111 6.12 2.36 -1.01
CA TYR A 111 6.76 1.34 -1.83
C TYR A 111 5.93 0.04 -1.94
N GLY A 112 4.78 -0.02 -1.28
CA GLY A 112 3.93 -1.21 -1.24
C GLY A 112 3.16 -1.55 -2.52
N TYR A 113 3.18 -0.72 -3.57
CA TYR A 113 2.33 -0.89 -4.76
C TYR A 113 2.82 -1.95 -5.77
N HIS A 114 4.04 -2.45 -5.64
CA HIS A 114 4.63 -3.35 -6.63
C HIS A 114 3.82 -4.62 -6.90
N HIS A 115 3.06 -5.11 -5.91
CA HIS A 115 2.20 -6.28 -6.04
C HIS A 115 1.13 -6.15 -7.14
N VAL A 116 0.77 -4.92 -7.54
CA VAL A 116 -0.22 -4.67 -8.60
C VAL A 116 0.28 -5.16 -9.96
N HIS A 117 1.60 -5.21 -10.16
CA HIS A 117 2.26 -5.65 -11.39
C HIS A 117 3.05 -6.95 -11.21
N ASP A 118 2.81 -7.69 -10.13
CA ASP A 118 3.47 -8.97 -9.90
C ASP A 118 2.94 -10.02 -10.88
N ASP A 119 3.82 -10.80 -11.49
CA ASP A 119 3.47 -11.88 -12.43
C ASP A 119 2.57 -12.96 -11.79
N LYS A 120 2.55 -13.05 -10.46
CA LYS A 120 1.69 -13.98 -9.70
C LYS A 120 0.29 -13.44 -9.46
N ARG A 121 -0.06 -12.26 -9.97
CA ARG A 121 -1.40 -11.69 -9.82
C ARG A 121 -2.44 -12.60 -10.50
N LEU A 122 -3.54 -12.87 -9.79
CA LEU A 122 -4.66 -13.61 -10.34
C LEU A 122 -5.39 -12.75 -11.39
N VAL A 123 -5.28 -13.13 -12.65
CA VAL A 123 -5.88 -12.41 -13.80
C VAL A 123 -7.17 -13.06 -14.32
N GLU A 124 -7.37 -14.34 -14.04
CA GLU A 124 -8.56 -15.10 -14.42
C GLU A 124 -9.04 -16.02 -13.27
N PRO A 125 -10.33 -16.37 -13.22
CA PRO A 125 -10.83 -17.35 -12.27
C PRO A 125 -10.22 -18.73 -12.54
N LEU A 126 -9.85 -19.44 -11.48
CA LEU A 126 -9.33 -20.79 -11.56
C LEU A 126 -10.25 -21.74 -10.78
N GLN A 127 -10.38 -22.97 -11.25
CA GLN A 127 -11.06 -24.05 -10.54
C GLN A 127 -10.15 -25.26 -10.36
N GLN A 128 -10.35 -25.98 -9.26
CA GLN A 128 -9.72 -27.28 -9.05
C GLN A 128 -10.55 -28.35 -9.76
N ALA A 129 -9.94 -28.98 -10.77
CA ALA A 129 -10.48 -30.12 -11.51
C ALA A 129 -9.39 -31.18 -11.68
N ASN A 130 -9.70 -32.45 -11.40
CA ASN A 130 -8.76 -33.58 -11.52
C ASN A 130 -7.41 -33.38 -10.78
N GLY A 131 -7.44 -32.65 -9.65
CA GLY A 131 -6.25 -32.36 -8.85
C GLY A 131 -5.31 -31.30 -9.46
N LYS A 132 -5.78 -30.53 -10.44
CA LYS A 132 -5.06 -29.41 -11.05
C LYS A 132 -5.93 -28.16 -11.07
N GLU A 133 -5.25 -27.01 -11.11
CA GLU A 133 -5.90 -25.72 -11.37
C GLU A 133 -6.09 -25.55 -12.88
N GLU A 134 -7.33 -25.32 -13.28
CA GLU A 134 -7.73 -25.08 -14.66
C GLU A 134 -8.50 -23.75 -14.74
N PRO A 135 -8.32 -22.95 -15.81
CA PRO A 135 -9.08 -21.73 -16.01
C PRO A 135 -10.59 -21.96 -16.03
N LEU A 136 -11.34 -21.04 -15.42
CA LEU A 136 -12.80 -21.04 -15.39
C LEU A 136 -13.32 -19.77 -16.05
N ASP A 137 -14.22 -19.94 -17.03
CA ASP A 137 -14.88 -18.81 -17.68
C ASP A 137 -15.74 -18.01 -16.70
N TRP A 138 -15.70 -16.68 -16.78
CA TRP A 138 -16.45 -15.79 -15.90
C TRP A 138 -17.96 -16.06 -15.90
N SER A 139 -18.55 -16.50 -17.01
CA SER A 139 -19.98 -16.81 -17.08
C SER A 139 -20.37 -18.03 -16.22
N ALA A 140 -19.43 -18.95 -16.00
CA ALA A 140 -19.65 -20.16 -15.23
C ALA A 140 -19.38 -19.99 -13.71
N VAL A 141 -18.72 -18.91 -13.30
CA VAL A 141 -18.35 -18.66 -11.88
C VAL A 141 -19.58 -18.62 -10.99
N GLY A 142 -20.62 -17.88 -11.38
CA GLY A 142 -21.82 -17.69 -10.56
C GLY A 142 -22.59 -19.00 -10.30
N GLU A 143 -22.80 -19.79 -11.35
CA GLU A 143 -23.47 -21.10 -11.24
C GLU A 143 -22.64 -22.08 -10.42
N THR A 144 -21.33 -22.13 -10.68
CA THR A 144 -20.39 -23.00 -9.96
C THR A 144 -20.38 -22.68 -8.46
N LEU A 145 -20.27 -21.39 -8.09
CA LEU A 145 -20.30 -20.96 -6.69
C LEU A 145 -21.66 -21.25 -6.05
N SER A 146 -22.77 -20.96 -6.73
CA SER A 146 -24.12 -21.18 -6.20
C SER A 146 -24.38 -22.66 -5.89
N SER A 147 -23.96 -23.55 -6.79
CA SER A 147 -24.08 -25.00 -6.63
C SER A 147 -23.26 -25.52 -5.44
N ARG A 148 -22.00 -25.06 -5.30
CA ARG A 148 -21.12 -25.45 -4.19
C ARG A 148 -21.59 -24.91 -2.84
N LEU A 149 -22.00 -23.64 -2.78
CA LEU A 149 -22.49 -23.02 -1.54
C LEU A 149 -23.83 -23.63 -1.11
N GLY A 150 -24.73 -23.91 -2.06
CA GLY A 150 -26.03 -24.53 -1.77
C GLY A 150 -25.95 -25.97 -1.24
N SER A 151 -24.84 -26.67 -1.48
CA SER A 151 -24.63 -28.06 -1.04
C SER A 151 -23.74 -28.20 0.21
N ALA A 152 -23.09 -27.12 0.67
CA ALA A 152 -22.11 -27.18 1.76
C ALA A 152 -22.70 -27.33 3.17
N GLY A 153 -23.99 -27.00 3.36
CA GLY A 153 -24.70 -27.11 4.63
C GLY A 153 -24.35 -26.04 5.66
N ARG A 154 -23.10 -25.99 6.14
CA ARG A 154 -22.59 -24.95 7.06
C ARG A 154 -21.46 -24.18 6.40
N LEU A 155 -21.50 -22.86 6.54
CA LEU A 155 -20.53 -21.98 5.91
C LEU A 155 -19.69 -21.23 6.94
N ALA A 156 -18.42 -21.01 6.59
CA ALA A 156 -17.53 -20.09 7.28
C ALA A 156 -16.82 -19.21 6.23
N GLY A 157 -16.69 -17.93 6.53
CA GLY A 157 -16.04 -16.94 5.68
C GLY A 157 -14.87 -16.29 6.39
N VAL A 158 -13.71 -16.26 5.73
CA VAL A 158 -12.53 -15.53 6.20
C VAL A 158 -12.43 -14.23 5.40
N ILE A 159 -12.59 -13.09 6.08
CA ILE A 159 -12.63 -11.77 5.45
C ILE A 159 -11.23 -11.15 5.54
N SER A 160 -10.62 -10.84 4.39
CA SER A 160 -9.32 -10.15 4.37
C SER A 160 -9.45 -8.71 4.88
N PRO A 161 -8.49 -8.23 5.70
CA PRO A 161 -8.47 -6.84 6.17
C PRO A 161 -8.18 -5.82 5.05
N HIS A 162 -7.74 -6.28 3.89
CA HIS A 162 -7.47 -5.43 2.72
C HIS A 162 -8.68 -5.26 1.79
N LEU A 163 -9.81 -5.92 2.08
CA LEU A 163 -11.04 -5.72 1.30
C LEU A 163 -11.64 -4.35 1.57
N THR A 164 -12.33 -3.83 0.56
CA THR A 164 -13.21 -2.67 0.76
C THR A 164 -14.39 -3.04 1.67
N VAL A 165 -15.02 -2.03 2.27
CA VAL A 165 -16.20 -2.24 3.12
C VAL A 165 -17.36 -2.80 2.29
N GLU A 166 -17.48 -2.37 1.05
CA GLU A 166 -18.46 -2.82 0.08
C GLU A 166 -18.28 -4.31 -0.26
N GLU A 167 -17.06 -4.74 -0.58
CA GLU A 167 -16.76 -6.16 -0.86
C GLU A 167 -16.97 -7.02 0.38
N ALA A 168 -16.51 -6.58 1.55
CA ALA A 168 -16.73 -7.30 2.80
C ALA A 168 -18.22 -7.44 3.12
N TYR A 169 -19.01 -6.40 2.89
CA TYR A 169 -20.46 -6.43 3.06
C TYR A 169 -21.13 -7.39 2.06
N LEU A 170 -20.77 -7.33 0.77
CA LEU A 170 -21.31 -8.23 -0.26
C LEU A 170 -20.94 -9.68 0.02
N PHE A 171 -19.71 -9.96 0.45
CA PHE A 171 -19.25 -11.29 0.83
C PHE A 171 -20.04 -11.84 2.02
N ALA A 172 -20.20 -11.04 3.08
CA ALA A 172 -20.99 -11.42 4.25
C ALA A 172 -22.46 -11.67 3.89
N LYS A 173 -23.05 -10.80 3.05
CA LYS A 173 -24.43 -10.93 2.57
C LYS A 173 -24.61 -12.19 1.74
N LEU A 174 -23.68 -12.50 0.85
CA LEU A 174 -23.70 -13.70 0.02
C LEU A 174 -23.65 -14.96 0.89
N LEU A 175 -22.71 -15.07 1.83
CA LEU A 175 -22.65 -16.25 2.70
C LEU A 175 -23.92 -16.42 3.53
N ARG A 176 -24.44 -15.33 4.08
CA ARG A 176 -25.66 -15.35 4.91
C ARG A 176 -26.94 -15.63 4.13
N SER A 177 -26.96 -15.45 2.81
CA SER A 177 -28.12 -15.87 2.01
C SER A 177 -28.23 -17.38 1.84
N TYR A 178 -27.11 -18.11 1.99
CA TYR A 178 -27.10 -19.58 1.96
C TYR A 178 -27.15 -20.20 3.37
N ASP A 179 -26.41 -19.61 4.32
CA ASP A 179 -26.41 -20.03 5.73
C ASP A 179 -26.54 -18.80 6.64
N PRO A 180 -27.74 -18.51 7.18
CA PRO A 180 -27.94 -17.39 8.10
C PRO A 180 -27.04 -17.43 9.35
N GLY A 181 -26.56 -18.63 9.72
CA GLY A 181 -25.63 -18.87 10.83
C GLY A 181 -24.15 -18.90 10.42
N ALA A 182 -23.81 -18.50 9.19
CA ALA A 182 -22.44 -18.55 8.68
C ALA A 182 -21.48 -17.79 9.60
N TRP A 183 -20.38 -18.46 9.97
CA TRP A 183 -19.37 -17.87 10.84
C TRP A 183 -18.45 -16.98 10.03
N LEU A 184 -18.39 -15.69 10.35
CA LEU A 184 -17.51 -14.73 9.70
C LEU A 184 -16.37 -14.41 10.65
N VAL A 185 -15.14 -14.60 10.18
CA VAL A 185 -13.92 -14.27 10.93
C VAL A 185 -13.05 -13.35 10.08
N LEU A 186 -12.35 -12.45 10.74
CA LEU A 186 -11.32 -11.68 10.07
C LEU A 186 -10.11 -12.59 9.80
N GLY A 187 -9.56 -12.50 8.60
CA GLY A 187 -8.32 -13.18 8.22
C GLY A 187 -7.15 -12.74 9.08
N HIS A 188 -6.05 -13.48 8.99
CA HIS A 188 -4.83 -13.14 9.73
C HIS A 188 -4.36 -11.73 9.35
N ILE A 189 -4.40 -10.82 10.32
CA ILE A 189 -3.63 -9.57 10.26
C ILE A 189 -2.25 -9.90 10.83
N PRO A 190 -1.17 -9.82 10.03
CA PRO A 190 0.16 -9.85 10.60
C PRO A 190 0.35 -8.62 11.48
N THR A 191 0.24 -8.79 12.78
CA THR A 191 0.60 -7.76 13.77
C THR A 191 2.11 -7.80 14.00
N ALA A 192 2.86 -7.30 13.02
CA ALA A 192 4.29 -7.08 13.16
C ALA A 192 4.54 -5.60 13.47
N GLY A 193 4.99 -5.31 14.69
CA GLY A 193 5.30 -3.96 15.14
C GLY A 193 4.33 -3.40 16.19
N GLN A 194 4.51 -2.12 16.52
CA GLN A 194 3.67 -1.34 17.42
C GLN A 194 3.24 -0.06 16.69
N ASP A 195 2.13 0.53 17.13
CA ASP A 195 1.73 1.84 16.63
C ASP A 195 2.83 2.85 16.94
N GLU A 196 3.31 3.55 15.90
CA GLU A 196 4.33 4.56 16.02
C GLU A 196 3.71 5.94 15.86
N VAL A 197 4.08 6.84 16.78
CA VAL A 197 3.67 8.25 16.76
C VAL A 197 4.91 9.07 16.52
N PHE A 198 4.83 9.99 15.57
CA PHE A 198 5.95 10.86 15.22
C PHE A 198 5.82 12.21 15.95
N PRO A 199 6.93 12.89 16.27
CA PRO A 199 6.93 14.15 17.04
C PRO A 199 5.91 15.22 16.60
N THR A 200 5.57 15.30 15.32
CA THR A 200 4.61 16.27 14.74
C THR A 200 3.20 15.74 14.51
N GLY A 201 2.86 14.57 15.05
CA GLY A 201 1.57 13.89 14.86
C GLY A 201 1.72 12.66 13.98
#